data_AF-A0A7S2N0Z3-F1
#
_entry.id   AF-A0A7S2N0Z3-F1
#
_cell.length_a   1.000
_cell.length_b   1.000
_cell.length_c   1.000
_cell.angle_alpha   90.00
_cell.angle_beta   90.00
_cell.angle_gamma   90.00
#
_symmetry.space_group_name_H-M   'P 1'
#
loop_
_entity.id
_entity.type
_entity.pdbx_description
1 polymer ?
#
loop_
_entity_poly.entity_id
_entity_poly.type
_entity_poly.pdbx_seq_one_letter_code
_entity_poly.pdbx_strand_id
1 'polypeptide(L)'
;AIRYNPAIHACLSADNSGALELWDPDTLQMPTEETRPGLRFSFKSETHLYELMKNQTHAVSLSISSDGNFFAAVCEDARLRIFRFTTAKMFRAYDESLEMFTAAQSD
;
A
#
# COMPACT_ATOMS: atom_id res chain seq x y z
N ALA A 1 -8.65 -0.90 -7.37
CA ALA A 1 -8.14 -2.29 -7.45
C ALA A 1 -8.30 -3.00 -6.11
N ILE A 2 -8.44 -4.34 -6.07
CA ILE A 2 -8.53 -5.14 -4.83
C ILE A 2 -7.55 -6.33 -4.91
N ARG A 3 -6.89 -6.64 -3.79
CA ARG A 3 -5.99 -7.80 -3.61
C ARG A 3 -6.22 -8.44 -2.25
N TYR A 4 -6.13 -9.76 -2.18
CA TYR A 4 -6.24 -10.52 -0.93
C TYR A 4 -4.87 -11.00 -0.47
N ASN A 5 -4.55 -10.80 0.81
CA ASN A 5 -3.36 -11.32 1.47
C ASN A 5 -3.72 -12.60 2.23
N PRO A 6 -3.37 -13.80 1.73
CA PRO A 6 -3.68 -15.05 2.42
C PRO A 6 -2.90 -15.23 3.73
N ALA A 7 -1.72 -14.63 3.87
CA ALA A 7 -0.89 -14.79 5.08
C ALA A 7 -1.48 -14.07 6.30
N ILE A 8 -2.17 -12.95 6.07
CA ILE A 8 -2.81 -12.13 7.10
C ILE A 8 -4.34 -12.29 7.08
N HIS A 9 -4.90 -12.93 6.06
CA HIS A 9 -6.34 -13.01 5.80
C HIS A 9 -7.02 -11.63 5.78
N ALA A 10 -6.47 -10.70 4.98
CA ALA A 10 -6.97 -9.33 4.84
C ALA A 10 -6.98 -8.89 3.37
N CYS A 11 -7.92 -8.03 3.00
CA CYS A 11 -8.02 -7.43 1.69
C CYS A 11 -7.40 -6.03 1.69
N LEU A 12 -6.65 -5.72 0.63
CA LEU A 12 -6.14 -4.40 0.30
C LEU A 12 -6.93 -3.86 -0.90
N SER A 13 -7.42 -2.63 -0.79
CA SER A 13 -8.09 -1.95 -1.89
C SER A 13 -7.57 -0.53 -2.10
N ALA A 14 -7.71 -0.06 -3.34
CA ALA A 14 -7.44 1.32 -3.73
C ALA A 14 -8.49 1.86 -4.70
N ASP A 15 -8.74 3.16 -4.65
CA ASP A 15 -9.58 3.90 -5.59
C ASP A 15 -8.89 5.14 -6.18
N ASN A 16 -9.58 5.83 -7.09
CA ASN A 16 -9.07 7.01 -7.79
C ASN A 16 -9.04 8.28 -6.93
N SER A 17 -9.57 8.25 -5.70
CA SER A 17 -9.44 9.37 -4.75
C SER A 17 -8.09 9.35 -4.03
N GLY A 18 -7.29 8.29 -4.23
CA GLY A 18 -6.06 8.06 -3.48
C GLY A 18 -6.28 7.36 -2.15
N ALA A 19 -7.49 6.83 -1.89
CA ALA A 19 -7.74 6.02 -0.70
C ALA A 19 -7.06 4.66 -0.85
N LEU A 20 -6.22 4.30 0.13
CA LEU A 20 -5.83 2.91 0.39
C LEU A 20 -6.59 2.42 1.63
N GLU A 21 -7.14 1.22 1.54
CA GLU A 21 -7.90 0.60 2.64
C GLU A 21 -7.43 -0.83 2.87
N LEU A 22 -7.34 -1.21 4.13
CA LEU A 22 -7.26 -2.61 4.57
C LEU A 22 -8.57 -2.96 5.25
N TRP A 23 -9.16 -4.09 4.85
CA TRP A 23 -10.41 -4.59 5.41
C TRP A 23 -10.38 -6.11 5.56
N ASP A 24 -11.08 -6.57 6.58
CA ASP A 24 -11.30 -7.98 6.90
C ASP A 24 -12.36 -8.54 5.93
N PRO A 25 -12.07 -9.65 5.20
CA PRO A 25 -12.98 -10.18 4.20
C PRO A 25 -14.28 -10.78 4.77
N ASP A 26 -14.30 -11.15 6.05
CA ASP A 26 -15.47 -11.76 6.70
C ASP A 26 -16.39 -10.69 7.31
N THR A 27 -15.80 -9.62 7.87
CA THR A 27 -16.55 -8.59 8.60
C THR A 27 -16.73 -7.29 7.83
N LEU A 28 -15.95 -7.09 6.76
CA LEU A 28 -15.87 -5.86 5.96
C LEU A 28 -15.42 -4.62 6.77
N GLN A 29 -14.90 -4.83 7.98
CA GLN A 29 -14.37 -3.77 8.83
C GLN A 29 -12.85 -3.66 8.69
N MET A 30 -12.27 -2.56 9.18
CA MET A 30 -10.81 -2.45 9.27
C MET A 30 -10.27 -3.52 10.23
N PRO A 31 -9.31 -4.36 9.80
CA PRO A 31 -8.75 -5.39 10.67
C PRO A 31 -7.87 -4.76 11.75
N THR A 32 -7.84 -5.38 12.91
CA THR A 32 -6.98 -5.01 14.04
C THR A 32 -6.03 -6.17 14.35
N GLU A 33 -5.06 -5.96 15.24
CA GLU A 33 -4.23 -7.05 15.74
C GLU A 33 -5.05 -8.17 16.42
N GLU A 34 -6.19 -7.81 17.05
CA GLU A 34 -7.09 -8.78 17.68
C GLU A 34 -7.83 -9.65 16.65
N THR A 35 -8.32 -9.05 15.57
CA THR A 35 -9.08 -9.80 14.54
C THR A 35 -8.17 -10.50 13.54
N ARG A 36 -6.96 -9.96 13.30
CA ARG A 36 -5.97 -10.50 12.36
C ARG A 36 -4.57 -10.47 13.00
N PRO A 37 -4.20 -11.53 13.74
CA PRO A 37 -2.88 -11.66 14.34
C PRO A 37 -1.77 -11.47 13.30
N GLY A 38 -0.83 -10.58 13.59
CA GLY A 38 0.25 -10.23 12.65
C GLY A 38 0.19 -8.78 12.17
N LEU A 39 -1.00 -8.16 12.21
CA LEU A 39 -1.08 -6.69 12.12
C LEU A 39 -0.44 -6.04 13.33
N ARG A 40 0.08 -4.83 13.12
CA ARG A 40 0.86 -4.03 14.08
C ARG A 40 0.40 -2.58 14.09
N PHE A 41 -0.91 -2.39 13.99
CA PHE A 41 -1.61 -1.11 14.12
C PHE A 41 -3.04 -1.38 14.60
N SER A 42 -3.63 -0.40 15.27
CA SER A 42 -5.05 -0.43 15.67
C SER A 42 -5.86 0.66 15.00
N PHE A 43 -5.21 1.78 14.63
CA PHE A 43 -5.85 2.91 14.00
C PHE A 43 -5.18 3.25 12.66
N LYS A 44 -5.98 3.71 11.70
CA LYS A 44 -5.49 4.13 10.39
C LYS A 44 -4.48 5.28 10.47
N SER A 45 -4.58 6.14 11.48
CA SER A 45 -3.63 7.23 11.74
C SER A 45 -2.20 6.77 12.07
N GLU A 46 -2.03 5.51 12.47
CA GLU A 46 -0.71 4.91 12.73
C GLU A 46 -0.04 4.38 11.46
N THR A 47 -0.75 4.42 10.33
CA THR A 47 -0.34 3.85 9.03
C THR A 47 0.00 4.93 8.01
N HIS A 48 0.49 4.53 6.84
CA HIS A 48 0.64 5.40 5.67
C HIS A 48 -0.44 5.16 4.61
N LEU A 49 -1.62 4.66 4.98
CA LEU A 49 -2.72 4.44 4.03
C LEU A 49 -3.30 5.74 3.43
N TYR A 50 -2.99 6.90 4.00
CA TYR A 50 -3.33 8.22 3.43
C TYR A 50 -2.24 8.80 2.52
N GLU A 51 -1.15 8.07 2.27
CA GLU A 51 0.01 8.59 1.52
C GLU A 51 -0.38 9.09 0.13
N LEU A 52 -1.21 8.36 -0.61
CA LEU A 52 -1.53 8.73 -1.99
C LEU A 52 -2.41 9.98 -2.03
N MET A 53 -3.42 10.04 -1.16
CA MET A 53 -4.28 11.20 -0.99
C MET A 53 -3.50 12.47 -0.61
N LYS A 54 -2.52 12.36 0.31
CA LYS A 54 -1.64 13.48 0.69
C LYS A 54 -0.83 14.01 -0.48
N ASN A 55 -0.42 13.13 -1.39
CA ASN A 55 0.35 13.46 -2.58
C ASN A 55 -0.55 13.74 -3.81
N GLN A 56 -1.87 13.85 -3.62
CA GLN A 56 -2.85 14.07 -4.69
C GLN A 56 -2.73 13.08 -5.86
N THR A 57 -2.37 11.83 -5.55
CA THR A 57 -2.22 10.74 -6.52
C THR A 57 -3.07 9.54 -6.13
N HIS A 58 -3.13 8.53 -6.99
CA HIS A 58 -3.87 7.30 -6.76
C HIS A 58 -3.12 6.09 -7.30
N ALA A 59 -3.45 4.89 -6.79
CA ALA A 59 -2.86 3.65 -7.26
C ALA A 59 -3.52 3.21 -8.57
N VAL A 60 -2.72 3.06 -9.62
CA VAL A 60 -3.12 2.49 -10.91
C VAL A 60 -3.10 0.97 -10.85
N SER A 61 -2.17 0.39 -10.08
CA SER A 61 -2.08 -1.05 -9.86
C SER A 61 -1.62 -1.37 -8.44
N LEU A 62 -2.06 -2.54 -7.95
CA LEU A 62 -1.68 -3.09 -6.66
C LEU A 62 -1.16 -4.52 -6.81
N SER A 63 -0.16 -4.86 -6.01
CA SER A 63 0.33 -6.23 -5.85
C SER A 63 0.74 -6.49 -4.41
N ILE A 64 0.67 -7.75 -3.98
CA ILE A 64 1.11 -8.22 -2.66
C ILE A 64 2.24 -9.22 -2.91
N SER A 65 3.30 -9.16 -2.10
CA SER A 65 4.39 -10.13 -2.20
C SER A 65 3.90 -11.55 -1.89
N SER A 66 4.57 -12.56 -2.43
CA SER A 66 4.16 -13.96 -2.25
C SER A 66 4.16 -14.41 -0.79
N ASP A 67 5.01 -13.82 0.05
CA ASP A 67 5.07 -14.05 1.50
C ASP A 67 4.08 -13.18 2.30
N GLY A 68 3.34 -12.28 1.63
CA GLY A 68 2.37 -11.38 2.26
C GLY A 68 2.98 -10.27 3.11
N ASN A 69 4.31 -10.13 3.17
CA ASN A 69 4.98 -9.16 4.03
C ASN A 69 4.94 -7.72 3.49
N PHE A 70 4.80 -7.57 2.18
CA PHE A 70 4.78 -6.28 1.51
C PHE A 70 3.60 -6.17 0.54
N PHE A 71 3.19 -4.94 0.29
CA PHE A 71 2.40 -4.61 -0.90
C PHE A 71 3.01 -3.44 -1.63
N ALA A 72 2.79 -3.39 -2.94
CA ALA A 72 3.26 -2.35 -3.81
C ALA A 72 2.07 -1.66 -4.50
N ALA A 73 2.18 -0.34 -4.63
CA ALA A 73 1.28 0.50 -5.40
C ALA A 73 2.08 1.23 -6.49
N VAL A 74 1.75 0.95 -7.75
CA VAL A 74 2.18 1.79 -8.88
C VAL A 74 1.18 2.94 -8.95
N CYS A 75 1.67 4.16 -8.85
CA CYS A 75 0.84 5.35 -8.72
C CYS A 75 0.88 6.21 -10.00
N GLU A 76 -0.14 7.04 -10.18
CA GLU A 76 -0.28 7.89 -11.35
C GLU A 76 0.81 8.99 -11.43
N ASP A 77 1.41 9.36 -10.30
CA ASP A 77 2.53 10.31 -10.23
C ASP A 77 3.89 9.72 -10.63
N ALA A 78 3.89 8.63 -11.41
CA ALA A 78 5.07 7.87 -11.83
C ALA A 78 5.94 7.37 -10.67
N ARG A 79 5.33 7.06 -9.51
CA ARG A 79 6.05 6.52 -8.36
C ARG A 79 5.56 5.12 -7.96
N LEU A 80 6.53 4.24 -7.74
CA LEU A 80 6.31 2.93 -7.13
C LEU A 80 6.49 3.06 -5.61
N ARG A 81 5.43 2.82 -4.85
CA ARG A 81 5.45 2.84 -3.38
C ARG A 81 5.29 1.45 -2.81
N ILE A 82 6.23 1.03 -1.98
CA ILE A 82 6.23 -0.27 -1.28
C ILE A 82 5.93 -0.02 0.19
N PHE A 83 5.03 -0.81 0.75
CA PHE A 83 4.58 -0.74 2.12
C PHE A 83 4.79 -2.09 2.81
N ARG A 84 5.14 -2.08 4.10
CA ARG A 84 5.02 -3.29 4.93
C ARG A 84 3.55 -3.55 5.17
N PHE A 85 3.08 -4.77 4.91
CA PHE A 85 1.67 -5.09 5.06
C PHE A 85 1.22 -5.03 6.53
N THR A 86 2.03 -5.57 7.43
CA THR A 86 1.70 -5.69 8.87
C THR A 86 1.53 -4.36 9.58
N THR A 87 2.32 -3.34 9.22
CA THR A 87 2.23 -1.99 9.80
C THR A 87 1.48 -1.00 8.90
N ALA A 88 1.23 -1.37 7.64
CA ALA A 88 0.77 -0.47 6.58
C ALA A 88 1.59 0.83 6.46
N LYS A 89 2.87 0.80 6.87
CA LYS A 89 3.81 1.92 6.73
C LYS A 89 4.63 1.75 5.47
N MET A 90 4.89 2.87 4.80
CA MET A 90 5.73 2.91 3.61
C MET A 90 7.16 2.47 3.98
N PHE A 91 7.66 1.47 3.26
CA PHE A 91 9.02 0.95 3.37
C PHE A 91 9.95 1.67 2.40
N ARG A 92 9.49 1.92 1.17
CA ARG A 92 10.28 2.55 0.12
C ARG A 92 9.39 3.21 -0.92
N ALA A 93 9.90 4.28 -1.54
CA ALA A 93 9.32 4.87 -2.74
C ALA A 93 10.42 4.99 -3.79
N TYR A 94 10.08 4.72 -5.04
CA TYR A 94 10.94 4.94 -6.19
C TYR A 94 10.27 5.93 -7.11
N ASP A 95 11.05 6.87 -7.61
CA ASP A 95 10.65 7.79 -8.66
C ASP A 95 10.97 7.15 -10.00
N GLU A 96 9.93 6.80 -10.77
CA GLU A 96 10.03 6.22 -12.11
C GLU A 96 9.75 7.27 -13.20
N SER A 97 9.91 8.56 -12.87
CA SER A 97 9.83 9.64 -13.85
C SER A 97 11.00 9.61 -14.85
N LEU A 98 10.74 10.17 -16.04
CA LEU A 98 11.72 10.26 -17.13
C LEU A 98 12.93 11.12 -16.73
N GLU A 99 12.70 12.15 -15.92
CA GLU A 99 13.75 13.00 -15.36
C GLU A 99 14.71 12.19 -14.50
N MET A 100 14.19 11.33 -13.62
CA MET A 100 15.02 10.46 -12.77
C MET A 100 15.84 9.48 -13.60
N PHE A 101 15.25 8.88 -14.64
CA PHE A 101 15.98 7.98 -15.55
C PHE A 101 17.11 8.68 -16.31
N THR A 102 16.89 9.93 -16.73
CA THR A 102 17.90 10.71 -17.45
C THR A 102 19.08 11.04 -16.54
N ALA A 103 18.81 11.47 -15.30
CA ALA A 103 19.84 11.75 -14.31
C ALA A 103 20.66 10.50 -13.95
N ALA A 104 20.01 9.35 -13.78
CA ALA A 104 20.69 8.09 -13.45
C ALA A 104 21.60 7.55 -14.58
N GLN A 105 21.40 7.97 -15.83
CA GLN A 105 22.26 7.59 -16.96
C GLN A 105 23.47 8.53 -17.15
N SER A 106 23.42 9.73 -16.57
CA SER A 106 24.51 10.70 -16.65
C SER A 106 25.59 10.55 -15.57
N ASP A 107 25.35 9.69 -14.57
CA ASP A 107 26.30 9.28 -13.53
C ASP A 107 27.10 8.04 -13.94
#